data_AF-A0AA88AH71-F1
#
_entry.id   AF-A0AA88AH71-F1
#
_cell.length_a   1.000
_cell.length_b   1.000
_cell.length_c   1.000
_cell.angle_alpha   90.00
_cell.angle_beta   90.00
_cell.angle_gamma   90.00
#
_symmetry.space_group_name_H-M   'P 1'
#
loop_
_entity.id
_entity.type
_entity.pdbx_description
1 polymer ?
#
loop_
_entity_poly.entity_id
_entity_poly.type
_entity_poly.pdbx_seq_one_letter_code
_entity_poly.pdbx_strand_id
1 'polypeptide(L)'
;MAEYEIPTIDYYILFSDDPNKSSKALDYLSHACQDYGFFYLVNHGIPDSVFESVFKGISDFFDPMEVEDRRQYEKNNPTDRIR
;
A
#
# COMPACT_ATOMS: atom_id res chain seq x y z
N MET A 1 -19.35 -11.68 -19.55
CA MET A 1 -19.38 -11.06 -18.21
C MET A 1 -18.19 -10.12 -18.18
N ALA A 2 -18.37 -8.84 -17.84
CA ALA A 2 -17.23 -7.92 -17.78
C ALA A 2 -16.31 -8.36 -16.64
N GLU A 3 -15.02 -8.53 -16.93
CA GLU A 3 -14.00 -8.75 -15.92
C GLU A 3 -13.84 -7.42 -15.16
N TYR A 4 -14.18 -7.40 -13.88
CA TYR A 4 -13.92 -6.27 -13.01
C TYR A 4 -12.43 -6.30 -12.65
N GLU A 5 -11.62 -5.65 -13.47
CA GLU A 5 -10.21 -5.41 -13.16
C GLU A 5 -10.10 -4.32 -12.09
N ILE A 6 -9.23 -4.55 -11.10
CA ILE A 6 -8.94 -3.57 -10.05
C ILE A 6 -8.20 -2.39 -10.69
N PRO A 7 -8.61 -1.14 -10.46
CA PRO A 7 -7.95 0.01 -11.05
C PRO A 7 -6.47 0.04 -10.68
N THR A 8 -5.62 0.35 -11.65
CA THR A 8 -4.20 0.61 -11.43
C THR A 8 -3.91 2.08 -11.71
N ILE A 9 -3.38 2.78 -10.73
CA ILE A 9 -3.08 4.21 -10.78
C ILE A 9 -1.57 4.39 -11.00
N ASP A 10 -1.21 5.09 -12.07
CA ASP A 10 0.17 5.53 -12.29
C ASP A 10 0.42 6.83 -11.53
N TYR A 11 1.24 6.73 -10.48
CA TYR A 11 1.50 7.84 -9.58
C TYR A 11 2.27 8.99 -10.26
N TYR A 12 3.16 8.70 -11.22
CA TYR A 12 3.91 9.76 -11.91
C TYR A 12 3.02 10.64 -12.78
N ILE A 13 1.96 10.07 -13.37
CA ILE A 13 1.03 10.85 -14.21
C ILE A 13 0.28 11.90 -13.38
N LEU A 14 -0.01 11.61 -12.10
CA LEU A 14 -0.63 12.57 -11.19
C LEU A 14 0.19 13.87 -11.05
N PHE A 15 1.51 13.78 -11.21
CA PHE A 15 2.45 14.91 -11.12
C PHE A 15 3.04 15.29 -12.48
N SER A 16 2.39 14.92 -13.59
CA SER A 16 2.84 15.31 -14.92
C SER A 16 2.82 16.82 -15.11
N ASP A 17 3.83 17.37 -15.78
CA ASP A 17 3.87 18.78 -16.20
C ASP A 17 2.77 19.15 -17.22
N ASP A 18 2.11 18.15 -17.83
CA ASP A 18 0.94 18.35 -18.70
C ASP A 18 -0.35 18.40 -17.85
N PRO A 19 -1.00 19.56 -17.71
CA PRO A 19 -2.18 19.73 -16.87
C PRO A 19 -3.36 18.84 -17.28
N ASN A 20 -3.47 18.49 -18.57
CA ASN A 20 -4.55 17.62 -19.04
C ASN A 20 -4.33 16.18 -18.61
N LYS A 21 -3.08 15.72 -18.57
CA LYS A 21 -2.74 14.36 -18.13
C LYS A 21 -2.94 14.22 -16.63
N SER A 22 -2.41 15.16 -15.85
CA SER A 22 -2.57 15.15 -14.40
C SER A 22 -4.03 15.26 -13.98
N SER A 23 -4.83 16.14 -14.62
CA SER A 23 -6.27 16.24 -14.36
C SER A 23 -7.01 14.92 -14.63
N LYS A 24 -6.76 14.27 -15.77
CA LYS A 24 -7.40 12.97 -16.09
C LYS A 24 -7.00 11.86 -15.14
N ALA A 25 -5.74 11.82 -14.73
CA ALA A 25 -5.27 10.83 -13.75
C ALA A 25 -5.88 11.06 -12.36
N LEU A 26 -6.07 12.32 -11.95
CA LEU A 26 -6.77 12.67 -10.72
C LEU A 26 -8.25 12.27 -10.78
N ASP A 27 -8.93 12.53 -11.91
CA ASP A 27 -10.31 12.10 -12.10
C ASP A 27 -10.43 10.58 -12.01
N TYR A 28 -9.52 9.85 -12.67
CA TYR A 28 -9.51 8.39 -12.62
C TYR A 28 -9.24 7.85 -11.20
N LEU A 29 -8.30 8.45 -10.46
CA LEU A 29 -8.08 8.13 -9.05
C LEU A 29 -9.33 8.40 -8.20
N SER A 30 -10.04 9.51 -8.45
CA SER A 30 -11.28 9.84 -7.76
C SER A 30 -12.34 8.75 -7.96
N HIS A 31 -12.54 8.29 -9.19
CA HIS A 31 -13.46 7.19 -9.50
C HIS A 31 -13.02 5.88 -8.83
N ALA A 32 -11.73 5.53 -8.88
CA ALA A 32 -11.21 4.35 -8.19
C ALA A 32 -11.50 4.38 -6.67
N CYS A 33 -11.32 5.53 -6.03
CA CYS A 33 -11.65 5.71 -4.62
C CYS A 33 -13.15 5.58 -4.32
N GLN A 34 -14.02 6.13 -5.17
CA GLN A 34 -15.47 6.18 -4.92
C GLN A 34 -16.18 4.87 -5.27
N ASP A 35 -15.80 4.25 -6.39
CA ASP A 35 -16.52 3.11 -6.95
C ASP A 35 -15.93 1.76 -6.49
N TYR A 36 -14.61 1.70 -6.25
CA TYR A 36 -13.92 0.47 -5.85
C TYR A 36 -13.49 0.49 -4.37
N GLY A 37 -13.06 1.64 -3.86
CA GLY A 37 -12.53 1.78 -2.49
C GLY A 37 -11.11 1.25 -2.31
N PHE A 38 -10.52 0.65 -3.34
CA PHE A 38 -9.11 0.22 -3.39
C PHE A 38 -8.61 0.13 -4.83
N PHE A 39 -7.29 0.21 -5.01
CA PHE A 39 -6.61 0.22 -6.31
C PHE A 39 -5.14 -0.19 -6.14
N TYR A 40 -4.50 -0.61 -7.23
CA TYR A 40 -3.05 -0.74 -7.29
C TYR A 40 -2.41 0.61 -7.58
N LEU A 41 -1.25 0.86 -6.98
CA LEU A 41 -0.44 2.04 -7.27
C LEU A 41 0.89 1.60 -7.89
N VAL A 42 1.25 2.16 -9.04
CA VAL A 42 2.51 1.90 -9.73
C VAL A 42 3.28 3.20 -9.95
N ASN A 43 4.58 3.10 -10.25
CA ASN A 43 5.46 4.24 -10.44
C ASN A 43 5.43 5.23 -9.26
N HIS A 44 5.27 4.74 -8.04
CA HIS A 44 5.17 5.57 -6.82
C HIS A 44 6.51 6.16 -6.36
N GLY A 45 7.63 5.81 -7.01
CA GLY A 45 8.96 6.31 -6.68
C GLY A 45 9.62 5.69 -5.43
N ILE A 46 8.87 4.91 -4.63
CA ILE A 46 9.45 4.09 -3.54
C ILE A 46 10.42 3.05 -4.14
N PRO A 47 11.71 3.03 -3.72
CA PRO A 47 12.68 2.06 -4.21
C PRO A 47 12.36 0.63 -3.78
N ASP A 48 12.68 -0.35 -4.63
CA ASP A 48 12.49 -1.78 -4.34
C ASP A 48 13.22 -2.24 -3.08
N SER A 49 14.40 -1.66 -2.79
CA SER A 49 15.17 -1.96 -1.58
C SER A 49 14.42 -1.64 -0.28
N VAL A 50 13.48 -0.68 -0.30
CA VAL A 50 12.61 -0.40 0.84
C VAL A 50 11.65 -1.56 1.06
N PHE A 51 11.03 -2.06 -0.02
CA PHE A 51 10.15 -3.23 0.07
C PHE A 51 10.91 -4.48 0.51
N GLU A 52 12.09 -4.73 -0.06
CA GLU A 52 12.96 -5.84 0.37
C GLU A 52 13.28 -5.76 1.87
N SER A 53 13.64 -4.58 2.37
CA SER A 53 13.93 -4.39 3.80
C SER A 53 12.68 -4.58 4.67
N VAL A 54 11.51 -4.10 4.23
CA VAL A 54 10.24 -4.28 4.94
C VAL A 54 9.85 -5.75 4.98
N PHE A 55 9.88 -6.44 3.84
CA PHE A 55 9.55 -7.87 3.77
C PHE A 55 10.53 -8.71 4.57
N LYS A 56 11.82 -8.37 4.55
CA LYS A 56 12.81 -9.02 5.42
C LYS A 56 12.47 -8.79 6.89
N GLY A 57 12.20 -7.56 7.31
CA GLY A 57 11.86 -7.26 8.70
C GLY A 57 10.59 -7.97 9.17
N ILE A 58 9.55 -8.05 8.33
CA ILE A 58 8.34 -8.82 8.61
C ILE A 58 8.67 -10.31 8.74
N SER A 59 9.45 -10.87 7.79
CA SER A 59 9.83 -12.28 7.81
C SER A 59 10.64 -12.63 9.06
N ASP A 60 11.63 -11.81 9.42
CA ASP A 60 12.46 -12.03 10.60
C ASP A 60 11.59 -11.95 11.89
N PHE A 61 10.70 -10.95 11.99
CA PHE A 61 9.84 -10.78 13.17
C PHE A 61 8.83 -11.93 13.35
N PHE A 62 8.28 -12.44 12.24
CA PHE A 62 7.31 -13.53 12.26
C PHE A 62 7.94 -14.92 12.14
N ASP A 63 9.27 -15.03 12.18
CA ASP A 63 9.97 -16.31 12.21
C ASP A 63 9.40 -17.20 13.34
N PRO A 64 9.04 -18.47 13.08
CA PRO A 64 8.54 -19.39 14.10
C PRO A 64 9.46 -19.58 15.32
N MET A 65 10.76 -19.28 15.19
CA MET A 65 11.73 -19.36 16.29
C MET A 65 11.66 -18.16 17.24
N GLU A 66 11.16 -17.02 16.78
CA GLU A 66 11.14 -15.74 17.51
C GLU A 66 9.80 -15.50 18.23
N VAL A 67 8.95 -16.53 18.36
CA VAL A 67 7.58 -16.43 18.91
C VAL A 67 7.56 -15.85 20.32
N GLU A 68 8.42 -16.34 21.21
CA GLU A 68 8.44 -15.88 22.61
C GLU A 68 8.87 -14.41 22.71
N ASP A 69 9.87 -14.01 21.91
CA ASP A 69 10.36 -12.64 21.89
C ASP A 69 9.31 -11.66 21.35
N ARG A 70 8.44 -12.08 20.41
CA ARG A 70 7.38 -11.19 19.92
C ARG A 70 6.13 -11.14 20.80
N ARG A 71 5.91 -12.09 21.72
CA ARG A 71 4.74 -12.07 22.63
C ARG A 71 4.68 -10.82 23.50
N GLN A 72 5.82 -10.18 23.78
CA GLN A 72 5.85 -8.92 24.53
C GLN A 72 5.08 -7.77 23.84
N TYR A 73 4.80 -7.90 22.54
CA TYR A 73 4.03 -6.96 21.74
C TYR A 73 2.55 -7.35 21.59
N GLU A 74 2.11 -8.49 22.15
CA GLU A 74 0.71 -8.89 22.13
C GLU A 74 -0.17 -7.89 22.90
N LYS A 75 -1.32 -7.58 22.31
CA LYS A 75 -2.34 -6.73 22.91
C LYS A 75 -3.49 -7.58 23.41
N ASN A 76 -4.02 -7.21 24.56
CA ASN A 76 -5.19 -7.87 25.15
C ASN A 76 -6.49 -7.12 24.81
N ASN A 77 -6.38 -5.84 24.41
CA ASN A 77 -7.52 -5.00 24.06
C ASN A 77 -7.22 -4.15 22.80
N PRO A 78 -8.21 -3.95 21.91
CA PRO A 78 -8.09 -3.03 20.77
C PRO A 78 -7.59 -1.62 21.13
N THR A 79 -7.87 -1.14 22.35
CA THR A 79 -7.44 0.19 22.81
C THR A 79 -6.06 0.22 23.46
N ASP A 80 -5.37 -0.92 23.56
CA ASP A 80 -4.03 -0.94 24.13
C ASP A 80 -3.08 -0.07 23.28
N ARG A 81 -2.27 0.76 23.95
CA ARG A 81 -1.29 1.62 23.27
C ARG A 81 -0.35 0.76 22.44
N ILE A 82 -0.07 1.20 21.21
CA ILE A 82 1.01 0.61 20.42
C ILE A 82 2.31 0.90 21.17
N ARG A 83 3.04 -0.15 21.55
CA ARG A 83 4.37 -0.06 22.18
C ARG A 83 5.44 -0.04 21.11
#